data_AF-F7S9R4-F1
#
_entry.id   AF-F7S9R4-F1
#
_cell.length_a   1.000
_cell.length_b   1.000
_cell.length_c   1.000
_cell.angle_alpha   90.00
_cell.angle_beta   90.00
_cell.angle_gamma   90.00
#
_symmetry.space_group_name_H-M   'P 1'
#
loop_
_entity.id
_entity.type
_entity.pdbx_description
1 polymer ?
#
loop_
_entity_poly.entity_id
_entity_poly.type
_entity_poly.pdbx_seq_one_letter_code
_entity_poly.pdbx_strand_id
1 'polypeptide(L)'
;GTLLVSNDSALGAAGGNLLLSSGGTLGAMSPFGTARLIDVANTGGSLAGPAGTSLDPTTANALTLTGTLNLAGTLTTRGTVIDNATSQTNTGTGGTPVVSVANGLFEVGDSIHGSTVLHARVAVDASAILRGHGTIAGDVANNGGIVAPGGTIGVMTVTGNYAQNPASTLSIEITPNDQAPGISYSQLAVTGSVQLAGGLAVNADSGIYRPGSRYDIVHSGGGVSGQFSTVAYNSALASYLLPQVQYTADNVYLSLNVGPLAFSSGSGVAGNAYIINQDILDTTDAVLASRKGFWLHGLGSFGQANDGNITDGGAIIGYGARIRPGFLLGVAVAGTASSSNTAYQQISNRQISLSDYGIYRHGPWRIALTLGLGHLGVNSRRSLVPSGLVATGTGHGWFLGSGINASYTDHIDRGFITPFVAARYLHVSQEGFAEHGAGLLDLAYGRQGNDLGAISAGARAGYQIRTFGLDLEPWIEVGGTSYLGNRLLASTETLGTETMPVSAQAAPSATLDTGLGLTLRTQHGWKGRLVYISRRGDNTSLNAFNFTATCNW
;
A
#
# COMPACT_ATOMS: atom_id res chain seq x y z
N GLY A 1 16.42 -43.27 36.24
CA GLY A 1 15.69 -42.60 37.33
C GLY A 1 15.80 -41.10 37.17
N THR A 2 14.89 -40.33 37.78
CA THR A 2 14.85 -38.87 37.66
C THR A 2 15.20 -38.23 38.99
N LEU A 3 16.19 -37.34 38.99
CA LEU A 3 16.51 -36.46 40.11
C LEU A 3 15.96 -35.07 39.82
N LEU A 4 15.03 -34.60 40.65
CA LEU A 4 14.47 -33.25 40.57
C LEU A 4 15.12 -32.35 41.61
N VAL A 5 15.64 -31.19 41.20
CA VAL A 5 16.26 -30.19 42.08
C VAL A 5 15.79 -28.78 41.76
N SER A 6 15.76 -27.91 42.77
CA SER A 6 15.36 -26.50 42.61
C SER A 6 16.56 -25.56 42.38
N ASN A 7 17.78 -26.00 42.67
CA ASN A 7 18.99 -25.19 42.50
C ASN A 7 20.24 -26.09 42.43
N ASP A 8 21.37 -25.52 42.02
CA ASP A 8 22.64 -26.25 41.86
C ASP A 8 23.23 -26.73 43.19
N SER A 9 23.01 -26.02 44.31
CA SER A 9 23.57 -26.44 45.61
C SER A 9 22.90 -27.71 46.15
N ALA A 10 21.69 -28.03 45.69
CA ALA A 10 21.02 -29.30 45.98
C ALA A 10 21.69 -30.52 45.32
N LEU A 11 22.62 -30.31 44.37
CA LEU A 11 23.41 -31.38 43.73
C LEU A 11 24.68 -31.75 44.52
N GLY A 12 24.89 -31.14 45.69
CA GLY A 12 26.05 -31.40 46.55
C GLY A 12 27.19 -30.40 46.32
N ALA A 13 28.43 -30.80 46.63
CA ALA A 13 29.59 -29.90 46.54
C ALA A 13 29.80 -29.37 45.11
N ALA A 14 30.08 -28.08 44.94
CA ALA A 14 30.13 -27.41 43.63
C ALA A 14 31.13 -28.03 42.63
N GLY A 15 32.20 -28.67 43.10
CA GLY A 15 33.17 -29.38 42.24
C GLY A 15 32.78 -30.81 41.88
N GLY A 16 31.59 -31.27 42.28
CA GLY A 16 31.10 -32.61 41.99
C GLY A 16 30.61 -32.74 40.55
N ASN A 17 31.06 -33.79 39.87
CA ASN A 17 30.63 -34.16 38.52
C ASN A 17 29.26 -34.84 38.55
N LEU A 18 28.45 -34.61 37.52
CA LEU A 18 27.19 -35.31 37.31
C LEU A 18 27.33 -36.32 36.18
N LEU A 19 27.21 -37.61 36.49
CA LEU A 19 27.14 -38.67 35.49
C LEU A 19 25.69 -38.98 35.14
N LEU A 20 25.31 -38.74 33.88
CA LEU A 20 24.05 -39.21 33.32
C LEU A 20 24.31 -40.50 32.54
N SER A 21 23.79 -41.61 33.05
CA SER A 21 23.94 -42.94 32.44
C SER A 21 22.62 -43.72 32.53
N SER A 22 22.47 -44.71 31.65
CA SER A 22 21.31 -45.60 31.57
C SER A 22 19.98 -44.84 31.56
N GLY A 23 19.90 -43.71 30.84
CA GLY A 23 18.71 -42.87 30.75
C GLY A 23 18.40 -42.07 32.03
N GLY A 24 19.38 -41.89 32.93
CA GLY A 24 19.24 -41.02 34.10
C GLY A 24 18.90 -39.58 33.71
N THR A 25 17.97 -38.96 34.44
CA THR A 25 17.51 -37.59 34.16
C THR A 25 17.85 -36.65 35.33
N LEU A 26 18.48 -35.52 35.03
CA LEU A 26 18.45 -34.35 35.90
C LEU A 26 17.30 -33.44 35.48
N GLY A 27 16.38 -33.15 36.38
CA GLY A 27 15.29 -32.21 36.17
C GLY A 27 15.37 -30.99 37.08
N ALA A 28 15.18 -29.81 36.49
CA ALA A 28 15.12 -28.54 37.18
C ALA A 28 13.66 -28.18 37.49
N MET A 29 13.32 -28.08 38.78
CA MET A 29 11.99 -27.65 39.25
C MET A 29 11.82 -26.13 39.18
N SER A 30 12.93 -25.42 39.20
CA SER A 30 13.02 -23.98 39.03
C SER A 30 14.27 -23.64 38.21
N PRO A 31 14.34 -22.46 37.60
CA PRO A 31 15.49 -22.03 36.82
C PRO A 31 16.77 -22.00 37.65
N PHE A 32 17.87 -22.56 37.14
CA PHE A 32 19.20 -22.42 37.73
C PHE A 32 20.31 -22.70 36.72
N GLY A 33 21.48 -22.13 36.97
CA GLY A 33 22.71 -22.42 36.23
C GLY A 33 23.60 -23.42 36.96
N THR A 34 24.34 -24.24 36.21
CA THR A 34 25.34 -25.16 36.75
C THR A 34 26.65 -25.08 35.97
N ALA A 35 27.75 -24.88 36.71
CA ALA A 35 29.12 -24.90 36.17
C ALA A 35 29.77 -26.29 36.29
N ARG A 36 29.01 -27.31 36.72
CA ARG A 36 29.51 -28.67 36.91
C ARG A 36 29.86 -29.31 35.58
N LEU A 37 30.79 -30.27 35.63
CA LEU A 37 30.93 -31.24 34.55
C LEU A 37 29.67 -32.12 34.52
N ILE A 38 28.99 -32.12 33.37
CA ILE A 38 27.94 -33.09 33.06
C ILE A 38 28.51 -34.10 32.08
N ASP A 39 28.63 -35.34 32.52
CA ASP A 39 29.17 -36.45 31.72
C ASP A 39 28.03 -37.38 31.30
N VAL A 40 27.75 -37.43 30.00
CA VAL A 40 26.69 -38.28 29.43
C VAL A 40 27.34 -39.55 28.88
N ALA A 41 27.14 -40.67 29.59
CA ALA A 41 27.70 -41.96 29.22
C ALA A 41 27.12 -42.52 27.91
N ASN A 42 27.77 -43.54 27.33
CA ASN A 42 27.33 -44.25 26.12
C ASN A 42 25.89 -44.78 26.20
N THR A 43 25.44 -45.12 27.40
CA THR A 43 24.07 -45.57 27.70
C THR A 43 23.01 -44.45 27.69
N GLY A 44 23.44 -43.21 27.47
CA GLY A 44 22.60 -42.02 27.37
C GLY A 44 22.12 -41.45 28.72
N GLY A 45 21.55 -40.25 28.63
CA GLY A 45 21.09 -39.46 29.76
C GLY A 45 20.08 -38.38 29.34
N SER A 46 19.51 -37.65 30.30
CA SER A 46 18.57 -36.58 30.01
C SER A 46 18.72 -35.36 30.91
N LEU A 47 18.45 -34.20 30.33
CA LEU A 47 18.28 -32.93 31.02
C LEU A 47 16.85 -32.44 30.82
N ALA A 48 16.18 -32.08 31.90
CA ALA A 48 14.84 -31.50 31.86
C ALA A 48 14.88 -30.13 32.53
N GLY A 49 14.78 -29.06 31.75
CA GLY A 49 14.60 -27.72 32.26
C GLY A 49 13.19 -27.47 32.79
N PRO A 50 12.94 -26.29 33.37
CA PRO A 50 11.59 -25.82 33.67
C PRO A 50 10.73 -25.80 32.40
N ALA A 51 9.40 -25.82 32.55
CA ALA A 51 8.51 -25.67 31.40
C ALA A 51 8.72 -24.30 30.73
N GLY A 52 8.92 -24.29 29.41
CA GLY A 52 9.17 -23.06 28.67
C GLY A 52 7.94 -22.18 28.55
N THR A 53 8.07 -20.91 28.93
CA THR A 53 7.04 -19.87 28.75
C THR A 53 7.47 -18.76 27.79
N SER A 54 8.73 -18.77 27.35
CA SER A 54 9.33 -17.77 26.46
C SER A 54 10.04 -18.48 25.32
N LEU A 55 9.92 -17.92 24.11
CA LEU A 55 10.77 -18.34 22.99
C LEU A 55 12.18 -17.75 23.11
N ASP A 56 12.37 -16.69 23.91
CA ASP A 56 13.66 -16.12 24.26
C ASP A 56 14.02 -16.47 25.72
N PRO A 57 14.71 -17.60 25.98
CA PRO A 57 15.00 -18.03 27.32
C PRO A 57 16.16 -17.21 27.90
N THR A 58 16.22 -17.18 29.22
CA THR A 58 17.32 -16.60 29.97
C THR A 58 17.65 -17.53 31.13
N THR A 59 18.72 -17.25 31.87
CA THR A 59 19.02 -17.98 33.11
C THR A 59 17.88 -17.91 34.14
N ALA A 60 16.96 -16.95 34.01
CA ALA A 60 15.79 -16.80 34.86
C ALA A 60 14.62 -17.74 34.51
N ASN A 61 14.68 -18.52 33.43
CA ASN A 61 13.61 -19.46 33.05
C ASN A 61 14.12 -20.82 32.51
N ALA A 62 15.42 -21.11 32.62
CA ALA A 62 16.04 -22.30 32.06
C ALA A 62 16.89 -23.09 33.07
N LEU A 63 17.21 -24.33 32.71
CA LEU A 63 18.41 -25.01 33.19
C LEU A 63 19.58 -24.58 32.30
N THR A 64 20.52 -23.80 32.84
CA THR A 64 21.65 -23.26 32.08
C THR A 64 22.94 -24.01 32.42
N LEU A 65 23.62 -24.53 31.40
CA LEU A 65 24.91 -25.18 31.54
C LEU A 65 26.01 -24.16 31.22
N THR A 66 26.97 -23.95 32.11
CA THR A 66 28.11 -23.04 31.90
C THR A 66 29.46 -23.72 32.12
N GLY A 67 29.45 -24.98 32.55
CA GLY A 67 30.64 -25.77 32.82
C GLY A 67 31.15 -26.53 31.60
N THR A 68 31.30 -27.84 31.75
CA THR A 68 31.67 -28.75 30.66
C THR A 68 30.55 -29.73 30.41
N LEU A 69 30.17 -29.91 29.15
CA LEU A 69 29.23 -30.95 28.73
C LEU A 69 29.99 -32.01 27.93
N ASN A 70 30.23 -33.15 28.56
CA ASN A 70 30.91 -34.27 27.94
C ASN A 70 29.90 -35.28 27.40
N LEU A 71 29.98 -35.57 26.10
CA LEU A 71 29.01 -36.43 25.41
C LEU A 71 29.70 -37.70 24.86
N ALA A 72 29.29 -38.86 25.38
CA ALA A 72 29.68 -40.17 24.86
C ALA A 72 28.48 -40.90 24.20
N GLY A 73 27.27 -40.71 24.74
CA GLY A 73 26.02 -41.28 24.22
C GLY A 73 24.96 -40.24 23.86
N THR A 74 23.69 -40.66 23.81
CA THR A 74 22.56 -39.77 23.54
C THR A 74 22.20 -38.92 24.76
N LEU A 75 22.18 -37.60 24.60
CA LEU A 75 21.57 -36.67 25.54
C LEU A 75 20.15 -36.31 25.06
N THR A 76 19.14 -36.57 25.87
CA THR A 76 17.77 -36.08 25.60
C THR A 76 17.51 -34.80 26.37
N THR A 77 17.07 -33.74 25.70
CA THR A 77 16.66 -32.49 26.36
C THR A 77 15.15 -32.33 26.36
N ARG A 78 14.63 -31.80 27.47
CA ARG A 78 13.21 -31.51 27.70
C ARG A 78 13.06 -30.16 28.41
N GLY A 79 11.91 -29.50 28.27
CA GLY A 79 11.69 -28.18 28.89
C GLY A 79 12.65 -27.15 28.30
N THR A 80 13.05 -26.13 29.07
CA THR A 80 13.98 -25.09 28.61
C THR A 80 15.40 -25.35 29.12
N VAL A 81 16.31 -25.69 28.22
CA VAL A 81 17.74 -25.92 28.51
C VAL A 81 18.59 -24.99 27.66
N ILE A 82 19.53 -24.27 28.29
CA ILE A 82 20.53 -23.45 27.62
C ILE A 82 21.89 -24.13 27.79
N ASP A 83 22.56 -24.43 26.69
CA ASP A 83 23.94 -24.91 26.67
C ASP A 83 24.88 -23.76 26.33
N ASN A 84 25.51 -23.19 27.36
CA ASN A 84 26.66 -22.29 27.25
C ASN A 84 27.95 -23.01 27.71
N ALA A 85 27.93 -24.33 27.79
CA ALA A 85 29.07 -25.10 28.28
C ALA A 85 30.15 -25.23 27.20
N THR A 86 31.36 -25.52 27.64
CA THR A 86 32.37 -26.07 26.72
C THR A 86 32.02 -27.53 26.47
N SER A 87 31.50 -27.85 25.27
CA SER A 87 31.22 -29.25 24.92
C SER A 87 32.51 -29.98 24.56
N GLN A 88 32.61 -31.23 25.00
CA GLN A 88 33.67 -32.17 24.59
C GLN A 88 33.05 -33.49 24.16
N THR A 89 33.64 -34.14 23.16
CA THR A 89 33.28 -35.52 22.80
C THR A 89 34.15 -36.49 23.56
N ASN A 90 33.55 -37.46 24.25
CA ASN A 90 34.27 -38.60 24.81
C ASN A 90 34.16 -39.77 23.83
N THR A 91 35.00 -39.81 22.80
CA THR A 91 34.96 -40.84 21.74
C THR A 91 35.54 -42.20 22.17
N GLY A 92 35.26 -42.62 23.41
CA GLY A 92 35.53 -43.95 23.92
C GLY A 92 34.63 -45.00 23.23
N THR A 93 34.98 -45.42 22.02
CA THR A 93 34.46 -46.58 21.26
C THR A 93 32.98 -46.58 20.83
N GLY A 94 32.17 -45.60 21.24
CA GLY A 94 30.79 -45.37 20.76
C GLY A 94 30.76 -44.32 19.65
N GLY A 95 29.88 -44.48 18.65
CA GLY A 95 29.77 -43.57 17.49
C GLY A 95 29.43 -42.11 17.85
N THR A 96 29.29 -41.25 16.84
CA THR A 96 29.07 -39.80 17.04
C THR A 96 27.88 -39.53 17.97
N PRO A 97 28.08 -38.80 19.09
CA PRO A 97 27.04 -38.53 20.07
C PRO A 97 25.86 -37.76 19.45
N VAL A 98 24.70 -37.88 20.08
CA VAL A 98 23.44 -37.29 19.60
C VAL A 98 22.78 -36.51 20.72
N VAL A 99 22.36 -35.28 20.45
CA VAL A 99 21.41 -34.54 21.28
C VAL A 99 20.02 -34.64 20.65
N SER A 100 19.09 -35.28 21.35
CA SER A 100 17.68 -35.38 20.96
C SER A 100 16.89 -34.32 21.70
N VAL A 101 16.45 -33.27 21.01
CA VAL A 101 15.55 -32.25 21.56
C VAL A 101 14.14 -32.81 21.47
N ALA A 102 13.66 -33.42 22.55
CA ALA A 102 12.43 -34.20 22.52
C ALA A 102 11.16 -33.37 22.68
N ASN A 103 11.22 -32.31 23.50
CA ASN A 103 10.12 -31.36 23.73
C ASN A 103 10.66 -30.11 24.42
N GLY A 104 10.12 -28.94 24.11
CA GLY A 104 10.56 -27.69 24.72
C GLY A 104 11.71 -27.07 23.92
N LEU A 105 12.56 -26.30 24.58
CA LEU A 105 13.55 -25.44 23.96
C LEU A 105 14.96 -25.86 24.38
N PHE A 106 15.82 -26.08 23.39
CA PHE A 106 17.26 -26.24 23.57
C PHE A 106 18.00 -25.12 22.84
N GLU A 107 18.73 -24.30 23.58
CA GLU A 107 19.53 -23.20 23.05
C GLU A 107 21.02 -23.55 23.12
N VAL A 108 21.73 -23.47 22.00
CA VAL A 108 23.18 -23.67 21.93
C VAL A 108 23.84 -22.31 21.78
N GLY A 109 24.47 -21.83 22.85
CA GLY A 109 25.03 -20.49 22.95
C GLY A 109 23.96 -19.40 22.94
N ASP A 110 23.78 -18.71 24.07
CA ASP A 110 23.00 -17.48 24.11
C ASP A 110 23.72 -16.31 23.40
N SER A 111 23.09 -15.12 23.40
CA SER A 111 23.62 -13.93 22.70
C SER A 111 24.98 -13.44 23.20
N ILE A 112 25.41 -13.84 24.39
CA ILE A 112 26.71 -13.50 24.97
C ILE A 112 27.71 -14.65 24.74
N HIS A 113 27.22 -15.89 24.58
CA HIS A 113 28.01 -17.10 24.39
C HIS A 113 27.92 -17.65 22.94
N GLY A 114 27.90 -16.76 21.94
CA GLY A 114 27.85 -17.17 20.52
C GLY A 114 29.05 -17.98 20.03
N SER A 115 30.13 -18.07 20.80
CA SER A 115 31.28 -18.94 20.51
C SER A 115 31.12 -20.38 21.02
N THR A 116 30.01 -20.72 21.70
CA THR A 116 29.74 -22.08 22.18
C THR A 116 29.71 -23.05 21.01
N VAL A 117 30.39 -24.18 21.16
CA VAL A 117 30.38 -25.29 20.20
C VAL A 117 29.81 -26.52 20.88
N LEU A 118 28.73 -27.08 20.32
CA LEU A 118 28.17 -28.37 20.71
C LEU A 118 28.70 -29.47 19.77
N HIS A 119 29.48 -30.40 20.31
CA HIS A 119 30.05 -31.49 19.50
C HIS A 119 29.13 -32.71 19.46
N ALA A 120 28.01 -32.61 18.77
CA ALA A 120 27.07 -33.71 18.57
C ALA A 120 26.26 -33.55 17.28
N ARG A 121 25.67 -34.64 16.81
CA ARG A 121 24.51 -34.55 15.92
C ARG A 121 23.30 -34.10 16.73
N VAL A 122 22.39 -33.33 16.13
CA VAL A 122 21.17 -32.87 16.79
C VAL A 122 19.95 -33.38 16.03
N ALA A 123 19.01 -33.99 16.76
CA ALA A 123 17.69 -34.33 16.26
C ALA A 123 16.64 -33.47 16.98
N VAL A 124 15.82 -32.74 16.22
CA VAL A 124 14.77 -31.87 16.77
C VAL A 124 13.43 -32.53 16.52
N ASP A 125 12.80 -33.03 17.57
CA ASP A 125 11.55 -33.79 17.47
C ASP A 125 10.32 -32.85 17.36
N ALA A 126 9.16 -33.44 17.13
CA ALA A 126 7.90 -32.70 17.09
C ALA A 126 7.66 -31.91 18.39
N SER A 127 7.24 -30.64 18.26
CA SER A 127 7.05 -29.70 19.38
C SER A 127 8.33 -29.31 20.15
N ALA A 128 9.50 -29.62 19.60
CA ALA A 128 10.77 -29.11 20.10
C ALA A 128 11.24 -27.88 19.31
N ILE A 129 12.07 -27.08 19.96
CA ILE A 129 12.70 -25.88 19.41
C ILE A 129 14.20 -25.98 19.66
N LEU A 130 14.99 -25.93 18.59
CA LEU A 130 16.42 -25.72 18.63
C LEU A 130 16.71 -24.26 18.26
N ARG A 131 17.51 -23.58 19.07
CA ARG A 131 17.90 -22.18 18.81
C ARG A 131 19.31 -21.85 19.29
N GLY A 132 19.70 -20.58 19.15
CA GLY A 132 20.94 -20.04 19.71
C GLY A 132 21.91 -19.51 18.65
N HIS A 133 22.98 -18.91 19.14
CA HIS A 133 24.02 -18.22 18.38
C HIS A 133 25.26 -19.09 18.14
N GLY A 134 25.31 -20.27 18.74
CA GLY A 134 26.47 -21.15 18.74
C GLY A 134 26.67 -21.97 17.47
N THR A 135 27.66 -22.84 17.55
CA THR A 135 28.00 -23.81 16.51
C THR A 135 27.60 -25.22 16.93
N ILE A 136 26.93 -25.95 16.05
CA ILE A 136 26.69 -27.39 16.16
C ILE A 136 27.72 -28.08 15.28
N ALA A 137 28.68 -28.74 15.92
CA ALA A 137 29.73 -29.50 15.25
C ALA A 137 29.28 -30.93 14.89
N GLY A 138 28.21 -31.02 14.09
CA GLY A 138 27.60 -32.26 13.63
C GLY A 138 26.39 -32.00 12.73
N ASP A 139 25.74 -33.07 12.25
CA ASP A 139 24.52 -32.95 11.45
C ASP A 139 23.32 -32.51 12.32
N VAL A 140 22.41 -31.72 11.74
CA VAL A 140 21.14 -31.32 12.35
C VAL A 140 19.99 -31.87 11.52
N ALA A 141 19.13 -32.67 12.13
CA ALA A 141 17.89 -33.17 11.54
C ALA A 141 16.68 -32.58 12.26
N ASN A 142 15.90 -31.75 11.57
CA ASN A 142 14.65 -31.22 12.08
C ASN A 142 13.48 -32.15 11.67
N ASN A 143 12.93 -32.88 12.64
CA ASN A 143 11.97 -33.99 12.50
C ASN A 143 10.56 -33.63 13.01
N GLY A 144 10.06 -32.45 12.64
CA GLY A 144 8.74 -31.93 13.03
C GLY A 144 8.80 -30.80 14.05
N GLY A 145 10.01 -30.34 14.40
CA GLY A 145 10.23 -29.23 15.32
C GLY A 145 10.50 -27.90 14.61
N ILE A 146 10.99 -26.95 15.39
CA ILE A 146 11.39 -25.62 14.94
C ILE A 146 12.89 -25.46 15.11
N VAL A 147 13.58 -24.98 14.09
CA VAL A 147 14.95 -24.47 14.20
C VAL A 147 14.90 -22.96 14.04
N ALA A 148 15.44 -22.23 15.01
CA ALA A 148 15.41 -20.77 15.05
C ALA A 148 16.82 -20.23 15.32
N PRO A 149 17.61 -19.88 14.29
CA PRO A 149 18.93 -19.30 14.50
C PRO A 149 18.88 -18.01 15.33
N GLY A 150 19.74 -17.94 16.34
CA GLY A 150 19.82 -16.84 17.31
C GLY A 150 18.92 -16.99 18.54
N GLY A 151 18.91 -15.92 19.33
CA GLY A 151 17.92 -15.60 20.33
C GLY A 151 16.80 -14.79 19.68
N THR A 152 16.92 -13.47 19.69
CA THR A 152 16.27 -12.66 18.65
C THR A 152 17.00 -12.90 17.32
N ILE A 153 17.73 -11.89 16.83
CA ILE A 153 18.51 -11.96 15.60
C ILE A 153 19.86 -12.63 15.88
N GLY A 154 20.24 -13.63 15.08
CA GLY A 154 21.52 -14.30 15.25
C GLY A 154 21.89 -15.28 14.14
N VAL A 155 23.15 -15.73 14.15
CA VAL A 155 23.63 -16.78 13.25
C VAL A 155 23.75 -18.07 14.05
N MET A 156 23.19 -19.16 13.54
CA MET A 156 23.47 -20.51 14.03
C MET A 156 24.35 -21.21 12.99
N THR A 157 25.48 -21.75 13.43
CA THR A 157 26.40 -22.47 12.54
C THR A 157 26.22 -23.98 12.68
N VAL A 158 26.11 -24.69 11.57
CA VAL A 158 26.09 -26.17 11.51
C VAL A 158 27.27 -26.62 10.67
N THR A 159 28.25 -27.30 11.25
CA THR A 159 29.41 -27.74 10.47
C THR A 159 29.16 -29.04 9.69
N GLY A 160 28.14 -29.80 10.09
CA GLY A 160 27.62 -30.95 9.33
C GLY A 160 26.59 -30.54 8.28
N ASN A 161 25.71 -31.47 7.95
CA ASN A 161 24.56 -31.23 7.08
C ASN A 161 23.34 -30.78 7.89
N TYR A 162 22.45 -30.04 7.24
CA TYR A 162 21.13 -29.70 7.77
C TYR A 162 20.03 -30.34 6.93
N ALA A 163 19.12 -31.07 7.59
CA ALA A 163 17.95 -31.65 6.94
C ALA A 163 16.66 -31.18 7.63
N GLN A 164 15.78 -30.51 6.87
CA GLN A 164 14.44 -30.15 7.32
C GLN A 164 13.40 -31.06 6.71
N ASN A 165 12.66 -31.80 7.55
CA ASN A 165 11.59 -32.70 7.11
C ASN A 165 10.24 -31.97 6.87
N PRO A 166 9.25 -32.61 6.21
CA PRO A 166 8.02 -31.94 5.79
C PRO A 166 7.15 -31.33 6.91
N ALA A 167 7.22 -31.84 8.14
CA ALA A 167 6.45 -31.32 9.28
C ALA A 167 7.20 -30.23 10.06
N SER A 168 8.38 -29.84 9.60
CA SER A 168 9.33 -29.00 10.32
C SER A 168 9.28 -27.55 9.86
N THR A 169 9.72 -26.63 10.72
CA THR A 169 9.79 -25.19 10.41
C THR A 169 11.18 -24.63 10.67
N LEU A 170 11.68 -23.80 9.75
CA LEU A 170 12.78 -22.87 9.98
C LEU A 170 12.18 -21.51 10.33
N SER A 171 12.56 -20.93 11.46
CA SER A 171 12.07 -19.64 11.92
C SER A 171 13.19 -18.60 11.80
N ILE A 172 12.95 -17.54 11.04
CA ILE A 172 13.91 -16.49 10.75
C ILE A 172 13.33 -15.14 11.19
N GLU A 173 14.09 -14.40 11.99
CA GLU A 173 13.77 -13.02 12.35
C GLU A 173 14.43 -12.06 11.37
N ILE A 174 13.74 -10.97 11.00
CA ILE A 174 14.30 -9.90 10.16
C ILE A 174 13.95 -8.53 10.75
N THR A 175 14.77 -7.54 10.46
CA THR A 175 14.55 -6.12 10.78
C THR A 175 14.64 -5.26 9.53
N PRO A 176 14.06 -4.05 9.54
CA PRO A 176 14.12 -3.11 8.41
C PRO A 176 15.50 -2.48 8.19
N ASN A 177 16.46 -2.73 9.09
CA ASN A 177 17.77 -2.09 9.06
C ASN A 177 18.66 -2.74 7.97
N ASP A 178 19.96 -2.61 8.08
CA ASP A 178 20.98 -3.15 7.17
C ASP A 178 20.78 -4.62 6.75
N GLN A 179 21.67 -5.16 5.92
CA GLN A 179 21.54 -6.50 5.36
C GLN A 179 22.70 -7.39 5.81
N ALA A 180 23.04 -7.31 7.10
CA ALA A 180 24.10 -8.11 7.70
C ALA A 180 23.52 -9.30 8.50
N PRO A 181 23.99 -10.54 8.25
CA PRO A 181 23.52 -11.71 8.98
C PRO A 181 23.91 -11.61 10.46
N GLY A 182 23.01 -12.01 11.35
CA GLY A 182 23.19 -11.94 12.80
C GLY A 182 23.07 -10.55 13.42
N ILE A 183 22.87 -9.50 12.61
CA ILE A 183 22.61 -8.13 13.07
C ILE A 183 21.20 -7.71 12.69
N SER A 184 20.86 -7.88 11.42
CA SER A 184 19.58 -7.40 10.86
C SER A 184 18.63 -8.53 10.52
N TYR A 185 19.13 -9.76 10.44
CA TYR A 185 18.33 -10.96 10.23
C TYR A 185 19.01 -12.20 10.77
N SER A 186 18.21 -13.18 11.18
CA SER A 186 18.70 -14.49 11.59
C SER A 186 19.17 -15.27 10.37
N GLN A 187 20.27 -16.02 10.51
CA GLN A 187 20.81 -16.85 9.44
C GLN A 187 21.12 -18.26 9.94
N LEU A 188 20.70 -19.27 9.18
CA LEU A 188 21.22 -20.62 9.32
C LEU A 188 22.44 -20.77 8.39
N ALA A 189 23.64 -20.85 8.97
CA ALA A 189 24.88 -21.03 8.23
C ALA A 189 25.35 -22.48 8.33
N VAL A 190 25.44 -23.19 7.20
CA VAL A 190 25.75 -24.62 7.15
C VAL A 190 26.98 -24.84 6.29
N THR A 191 28.04 -25.47 6.80
CA THR A 191 29.22 -25.74 5.96
C THR A 191 29.04 -26.98 5.09
N GLY A 192 28.20 -27.93 5.52
CA GLY A 192 27.74 -29.06 4.71
C GLY A 192 26.56 -28.71 3.82
N SER A 193 25.85 -29.75 3.37
CA SER A 193 24.66 -29.62 2.51
C SER A 193 23.41 -29.27 3.31
N VAL A 194 22.47 -28.59 2.65
CA VAL A 194 21.15 -28.23 3.18
C VAL A 194 20.08 -28.93 2.37
N GLN A 195 19.20 -29.68 3.03
CA GLN A 195 17.98 -30.25 2.45
C GLN A 195 16.74 -29.59 3.06
N LEU A 196 15.91 -28.97 2.22
CA LEU A 196 14.72 -28.22 2.64
C LEU A 196 13.42 -28.92 2.26
N ALA A 197 12.50 -28.98 3.22
CA ALA A 197 11.08 -29.29 3.07
C ALA A 197 10.28 -28.49 4.12
N GLY A 198 8.96 -28.67 4.20
CA GLY A 198 8.16 -28.08 5.29
C GLY A 198 8.05 -26.56 5.21
N GLY A 199 8.09 -25.88 6.36
CA GLY A 199 7.78 -24.44 6.46
C GLY A 199 9.00 -23.54 6.66
N LEU A 200 8.87 -22.31 6.17
CA LEU A 200 9.63 -21.13 6.59
C LEU A 200 8.67 -20.17 7.31
N ALA A 201 9.01 -19.78 8.52
CA ALA A 201 8.36 -18.71 9.26
C ALA A 201 9.27 -17.47 9.30
N VAL A 202 8.82 -16.36 8.75
CA VAL A 202 9.52 -15.07 8.77
C VAL A 202 8.86 -14.17 9.80
N ASN A 203 9.58 -13.87 10.87
CA ASN A 203 9.16 -12.95 11.93
C ASN A 203 9.80 -11.59 11.64
N ALA A 204 9.05 -10.70 10.99
CA ALA A 204 9.53 -9.35 10.75
C ALA A 204 9.24 -8.46 11.96
N ASP A 205 10.29 -7.84 12.49
CA ASP A 205 10.14 -6.81 13.51
C ASP A 205 9.41 -5.59 12.97
N SER A 206 8.78 -4.83 13.87
CA SER A 206 8.07 -3.61 13.51
C SER A 206 9.01 -2.59 12.88
N GLY A 207 8.63 -2.07 11.71
CA GLY A 207 9.31 -0.95 11.07
C GLY A 207 9.04 -0.87 9.57
N ILE A 208 9.71 0.05 8.89
CA ILE A 208 9.54 0.29 7.45
C ILE A 208 10.65 -0.40 6.69
N TYR A 209 10.29 -1.48 6.00
CA TYR A 209 11.20 -2.25 5.17
C TYR A 209 11.37 -1.56 3.82
N ARG A 210 12.61 -1.53 3.30
CA ARG A 210 12.89 -1.03 1.96
C ARG A 210 12.43 -2.05 0.92
N PRO A 211 11.59 -1.68 -0.05
CA PRO A 211 11.40 -2.52 -1.22
C PRO A 211 12.75 -2.75 -1.93
N GLY A 212 12.96 -3.98 -2.38
CA GLY A 212 14.23 -4.46 -2.93
C GLY A 212 15.20 -5.04 -1.89
N SER A 213 14.92 -4.95 -0.59
CA SER A 213 15.73 -5.61 0.44
C SER A 213 15.82 -7.12 0.23
N ARG A 214 16.99 -7.71 0.49
CA ARG A 214 17.33 -9.12 0.30
C ARG A 214 18.12 -9.71 1.49
N TYR A 215 17.56 -10.73 2.14
CA TYR A 215 18.15 -11.37 3.31
C TYR A 215 18.67 -12.77 2.94
N ASP A 216 19.92 -13.10 3.28
CA ASP A 216 20.52 -14.42 3.04
C ASP A 216 20.19 -15.38 4.19
N ILE A 217 18.95 -15.85 4.24
CA ILE A 217 18.40 -16.53 5.41
C ILE A 217 18.96 -17.94 5.63
N VAL A 218 19.51 -18.57 4.59
CA VAL A 218 20.23 -19.85 4.68
C VAL A 218 21.45 -19.79 3.77
N HIS A 219 22.62 -20.02 4.36
CA HIS A 219 23.89 -20.13 3.65
C HIS A 219 24.41 -21.58 3.74
N SER A 220 24.84 -22.17 2.62
CA SER A 220 25.34 -23.55 2.55
C SER A 220 26.67 -23.64 1.81
N GLY A 221 27.66 -24.32 2.41
CA GLY A 221 28.93 -24.64 1.77
C GLY A 221 28.90 -25.93 0.92
N GLY A 222 27.92 -26.81 1.16
CA GLY A 222 27.74 -28.09 0.46
C GLY A 222 26.54 -28.12 -0.50
N GLY A 223 25.89 -26.98 -0.71
CA GLY A 223 24.75 -26.80 -1.60
C GLY A 223 23.37 -27.00 -0.96
N VAL A 224 22.37 -26.35 -1.54
CA VAL A 224 20.96 -26.38 -1.15
C VAL A 224 20.16 -27.27 -2.10
N SER A 225 19.35 -28.17 -1.53
CA SER A 225 18.41 -29.02 -2.25
C SER A 225 17.01 -28.95 -1.64
N GLY A 226 15.98 -29.13 -2.46
CA GLY A 226 14.59 -28.94 -2.04
C GLY A 226 14.19 -27.47 -1.87
N GLN A 227 12.98 -27.25 -1.37
CA GLN A 227 12.38 -25.92 -1.14
C GLN A 227 11.41 -25.98 0.03
N PHE A 228 11.17 -24.84 0.69
CA PHE A 228 10.06 -24.73 1.63
C PHE A 228 8.73 -24.90 0.90
N SER A 229 7.88 -25.78 1.43
CA SER A 229 6.52 -26.03 0.93
C SER A 229 5.55 -24.93 1.34
N THR A 230 5.81 -24.24 2.45
CA THR A 230 5.04 -23.08 2.92
C THR A 230 5.97 -21.96 3.37
N VAL A 231 5.57 -20.73 3.11
CA VAL A 231 6.24 -19.52 3.62
C VAL A 231 5.18 -18.70 4.34
N ALA A 232 5.38 -18.49 5.63
CA ALA A 232 4.53 -17.67 6.48
C ALA A 232 5.30 -16.42 6.91
N TYR A 233 4.63 -15.27 6.94
CA TYR A 233 5.17 -14.03 7.46
C TYR A 233 4.09 -13.29 8.25
N ASN A 234 4.50 -12.48 9.22
CA ASN A 234 3.58 -11.68 10.02
C ASN A 234 3.10 -10.42 9.26
N SER A 235 2.13 -9.71 9.84
CA SER A 235 1.48 -8.55 9.21
C SER A 235 2.40 -7.34 8.99
N ALA A 236 3.59 -7.32 9.61
CA ALA A 236 4.55 -6.23 9.46
C ALA A 236 5.03 -6.04 8.00
N LEU A 237 5.04 -7.12 7.19
CA LEU A 237 5.38 -7.07 5.76
C LEU A 237 4.17 -6.84 4.83
N ALA A 238 2.93 -6.86 5.34
CA ALA A 238 1.79 -7.38 4.59
C ALA A 238 0.95 -6.37 3.79
N SER A 239 1.51 -5.33 3.17
CA SER A 239 0.71 -4.56 2.19
C SER A 239 1.48 -3.93 1.04
N TYR A 240 2.58 -3.25 1.33
CA TYR A 240 3.40 -2.59 0.31
C TYR A 240 4.57 -3.47 -0.17
N LEU A 241 4.72 -4.68 0.37
CA LEU A 241 5.75 -5.63 -0.01
C LEU A 241 5.15 -6.97 -0.44
N LEU A 242 5.88 -7.62 -1.34
CA LEU A 242 5.65 -8.98 -1.77
C LEU A 242 6.89 -9.81 -1.40
N PRO A 243 6.89 -10.50 -0.24
CA PRO A 243 8.00 -11.39 0.14
C PRO A 243 8.12 -12.55 -0.85
N GLN A 244 9.32 -12.77 -1.37
CA GLN A 244 9.62 -13.85 -2.29
C GLN A 244 10.87 -14.59 -1.82
N VAL A 245 10.80 -15.91 -1.76
CA VAL A 245 11.97 -16.76 -1.47
C VAL A 245 12.63 -17.20 -2.77
N GLN A 246 13.94 -16.97 -2.88
CA GLN A 246 14.76 -17.37 -4.02
C GLN A 246 15.78 -18.42 -3.57
N TYR A 247 15.82 -19.54 -4.28
CA TYR A 247 16.78 -20.61 -4.03
C TYR A 247 17.89 -20.57 -5.08
N THR A 248 19.13 -20.64 -4.63
CA THR A 248 20.33 -20.76 -5.47
C THR A 248 21.05 -22.06 -5.14
N ALA A 249 22.19 -22.32 -5.79
CA ALA A 249 23.00 -23.50 -5.48
C ALA A 249 23.44 -23.52 -4.01
N ASP A 250 23.82 -22.37 -3.46
CA ASP A 250 24.48 -22.30 -2.15
C ASP A 250 23.69 -21.52 -1.11
N ASN A 251 22.63 -20.79 -1.51
CA ASN A 251 21.95 -19.86 -0.63
C ASN A 251 20.43 -19.85 -0.85
N VAL A 252 19.70 -19.49 0.21
CA VAL A 252 18.28 -19.15 0.16
C VAL A 252 18.10 -17.71 0.58
N TYR A 253 17.51 -16.92 -0.31
CA TYR A 253 17.27 -15.50 -0.07
C TYR A 253 15.80 -15.20 0.13
N LEU A 254 15.50 -14.32 1.08
CA LEU A 254 14.21 -13.65 1.17
C LEU A 254 14.33 -12.25 0.55
N SER A 255 13.66 -12.03 -0.57
CA SER A 255 13.57 -10.72 -1.22
C SER A 255 12.23 -10.06 -0.92
N LEU A 256 12.26 -8.78 -0.56
CA LEU A 256 11.07 -7.97 -0.30
C LEU A 256 10.77 -7.12 -1.51
N ASN A 257 10.03 -7.66 -2.47
CA ASN A 257 9.69 -6.93 -3.69
C ASN A 257 8.57 -5.92 -3.44
N VAL A 258 8.38 -4.98 -4.36
CA VAL A 258 7.29 -4.01 -4.25
C VAL A 258 5.94 -4.71 -4.41
N GLY A 259 5.04 -4.49 -3.46
CA GLY A 259 3.65 -4.93 -3.53
C GLY A 259 2.78 -3.92 -4.29
N PRO A 260 1.67 -4.34 -4.94
CA PRO A 260 0.79 -3.44 -5.69
C PRO A 260 0.22 -2.27 -4.86
N LEU A 261 0.04 -2.43 -3.54
CA LEU A 261 -0.48 -1.36 -2.67
C LEU A 261 0.61 -0.34 -2.27
N ALA A 262 1.86 -0.54 -2.68
CA ALA A 262 2.91 0.47 -2.50
C ALA A 262 2.69 1.68 -3.41
N PHE A 263 2.07 1.46 -4.56
CA PHE A 263 1.71 2.48 -5.53
C PHE A 263 0.31 3.04 -5.24
N SER A 264 0.01 4.21 -5.79
CA SER A 264 -1.36 4.69 -5.79
C SER A 264 -2.15 3.78 -6.74
N SER A 265 -3.32 3.29 -6.33
CA SER A 265 -4.13 2.34 -7.10
C SER A 265 -4.74 2.92 -8.39
N GLY A 266 -4.12 3.94 -8.99
CA GLY A 266 -4.50 4.52 -10.27
C GLY A 266 -5.68 5.46 -10.25
N SER A 267 -6.24 5.76 -9.09
CA SER A 267 -7.48 6.54 -9.02
C SER A 267 -7.27 8.05 -8.87
N GLY A 268 -6.03 8.48 -8.61
CA GLY A 268 -5.81 9.77 -8.02
C GLY A 268 -5.56 10.95 -8.98
N VAL A 269 -4.45 10.90 -9.72
CA VAL A 269 -3.82 12.13 -10.21
C VAL A 269 -4.51 12.72 -11.46
N ALA A 270 -5.43 11.97 -12.06
CA ALA A 270 -5.74 12.14 -13.47
C ALA A 270 -7.22 12.37 -13.83
N GLY A 271 -8.16 11.80 -13.06
CA GLY A 271 -9.55 11.66 -13.50
C GLY A 271 -10.40 12.93 -13.46
N ASN A 272 -10.12 13.85 -12.56
CA ASN A 272 -11.11 14.88 -12.21
C ASN A 272 -11.04 16.16 -13.05
N ALA A 273 -9.89 16.47 -13.67
CA ALA A 273 -9.70 17.75 -14.32
C ALA A 273 -10.65 17.98 -15.51
N TYR A 274 -11.06 16.92 -16.23
CA TYR A 274 -11.88 17.11 -17.43
C TYR A 274 -13.32 17.49 -17.11
N ILE A 275 -13.96 16.81 -16.16
CA ILE A 275 -15.36 17.05 -15.81
C ILE A 275 -15.55 18.48 -15.27
N ILE A 276 -14.63 18.95 -14.41
CA ILE A 276 -14.64 20.29 -13.82
C ILE A 276 -14.46 21.38 -14.90
N ASN A 277 -13.54 21.14 -15.84
CA ASN A 277 -13.20 22.12 -16.86
C ASN A 277 -14.29 22.26 -17.94
N GLN A 278 -15.13 21.24 -18.15
CA GLN A 278 -16.28 21.35 -19.05
C GLN A 278 -17.28 22.41 -18.57
N ASP A 279 -17.54 22.46 -17.26
CA ASP A 279 -18.46 23.44 -16.68
C ASP A 279 -17.86 24.87 -16.70
N ILE A 280 -16.52 25.00 -16.64
CA ILE A 280 -15.81 26.27 -16.87
C ILE A 280 -15.93 26.71 -18.34
N LEU A 281 -15.85 25.79 -19.30
CA LEU A 281 -16.03 26.10 -20.73
C LEU A 281 -17.49 26.36 -21.13
N ASP A 282 -18.44 26.04 -20.25
CA ASP A 282 -19.86 26.41 -20.34
C ASP A 282 -20.18 27.83 -19.81
N THR A 283 -19.15 28.64 -19.53
CA THR A 283 -19.20 30.12 -19.39
C THR A 283 -20.10 30.83 -20.40
N THR A 284 -20.34 30.22 -21.56
CA THR A 284 -21.18 30.75 -22.63
C THR A 284 -22.67 30.79 -22.32
N ASP A 285 -23.19 30.22 -21.23
CA ASP A 285 -24.62 30.34 -20.91
C ASP A 285 -25.03 31.69 -20.29
N ALA A 286 -24.08 32.65 -20.22
CA ALA A 286 -24.34 34.05 -19.91
C ALA A 286 -25.30 34.69 -20.93
N VAL A 287 -26.59 34.67 -20.61
CA VAL A 287 -27.62 35.37 -21.40
C VAL A 287 -27.62 36.84 -21.01
N LEU A 288 -26.67 37.61 -21.53
CA LEU A 288 -26.80 39.07 -21.51
C LEU A 288 -27.93 39.46 -22.48
N ALA A 289 -28.89 40.25 -21.97
CA ALA A 289 -30.07 40.70 -22.70
C ALA A 289 -29.89 42.11 -23.28
N SER A 290 -29.03 42.95 -22.70
CA SER A 290 -28.86 44.38 -23.04
C SER A 290 -27.55 44.71 -23.81
N ARG A 291 -27.15 45.99 -23.80
CA ARG A 291 -25.92 46.48 -24.45
C ARG A 291 -24.67 46.06 -23.68
N LYS A 292 -24.67 46.06 -22.34
CA LYS A 292 -23.53 45.63 -21.49
C LYS A 292 -24.05 45.08 -20.14
N GLY A 293 -23.30 44.21 -19.48
CA GLY A 293 -23.71 43.74 -18.15
C GLY A 293 -22.73 42.78 -17.48
N PHE A 294 -22.98 42.52 -16.20
CA PHE A 294 -22.29 41.49 -15.41
C PHE A 294 -23.17 40.27 -15.26
N TRP A 295 -22.52 39.12 -15.15
CA TRP A 295 -23.16 37.87 -14.80
C TRP A 295 -22.30 37.08 -13.82
N LEU A 296 -22.99 36.26 -13.04
CA LEU A 296 -22.42 35.32 -12.09
C LEU A 296 -22.98 33.94 -12.40
N HIS A 297 -22.12 32.93 -12.38
CA HIS A 297 -22.49 31.54 -12.46
C HIS A 297 -21.89 30.78 -11.27
N GLY A 298 -22.73 30.21 -10.41
CA GLY A 298 -22.31 29.28 -9.37
C GLY A 298 -22.48 27.85 -9.85
N LEU A 299 -21.48 27.01 -9.58
CA LEU A 299 -21.45 25.61 -9.97
C LEU A 299 -21.20 24.71 -8.76
N GLY A 300 -21.83 23.54 -8.75
CA GLY A 300 -21.61 22.50 -7.76
C GLY A 300 -21.99 21.14 -8.32
N SER A 301 -21.12 20.14 -8.15
CA SER A 301 -21.35 18.79 -8.66
C SER A 301 -20.95 17.73 -7.65
N PHE A 302 -21.57 16.56 -7.77
CA PHE A 302 -21.15 15.35 -7.08
C PHE A 302 -21.38 14.12 -7.94
N GLY A 303 -20.58 13.08 -7.70
CA GLY A 303 -20.60 11.91 -8.54
C GLY A 303 -19.64 10.83 -8.12
N GLN A 304 -19.47 9.85 -9.00
CA GLN A 304 -18.54 8.75 -8.85
C GLN A 304 -17.81 8.51 -10.17
N ALA A 305 -16.49 8.26 -10.08
CA ALA A 305 -15.67 7.73 -11.17
C ALA A 305 -14.42 7.06 -10.58
N ASN A 306 -13.82 6.10 -11.28
CA ASN A 306 -12.62 5.38 -10.86
C ASN A 306 -12.72 4.79 -9.43
N ASP A 307 -13.90 4.25 -9.09
CA ASP A 307 -14.25 3.70 -7.76
C ASP A 307 -14.13 4.70 -6.60
N GLY A 308 -14.07 6.00 -6.91
CA GLY A 308 -14.03 7.10 -5.96
C GLY A 308 -15.24 8.01 -6.04
N ASN A 309 -15.47 8.74 -4.95
CA ASN A 309 -16.46 9.82 -4.90
C ASN A 309 -15.82 11.13 -5.35
N ILE A 310 -16.52 11.87 -6.21
CA ILE A 310 -16.10 13.15 -6.76
C ILE A 310 -17.05 14.23 -6.28
N THR A 311 -16.50 15.38 -5.89
CA THR A 311 -17.26 16.58 -5.55
C THR A 311 -16.56 17.81 -6.08
N ASP A 312 -17.27 18.68 -6.79
CA ASP A 312 -16.71 19.92 -7.32
C ASP A 312 -17.60 21.12 -6.97
N GLY A 313 -17.00 22.30 -7.00
CA GLY A 313 -17.74 23.54 -6.79
C GLY A 313 -16.93 24.77 -7.18
N GLY A 314 -17.62 25.88 -7.40
CA GLY A 314 -16.96 27.12 -7.75
C GLY A 314 -17.90 28.22 -8.19
N ALA A 315 -17.30 29.28 -8.72
CA ALA A 315 -18.01 30.39 -9.29
C ALA A 315 -17.26 31.00 -10.46
N ILE A 316 -18.03 31.56 -11.38
CA ILE A 316 -17.55 32.28 -12.55
C ILE A 316 -18.22 33.66 -12.54
N ILE A 317 -17.42 34.70 -12.71
CA ILE A 317 -17.91 36.06 -12.84
C ILE A 317 -17.47 36.58 -14.20
N GLY A 318 -18.40 37.14 -14.96
CA GLY A 318 -18.09 37.68 -16.27
C GLY A 318 -18.75 39.01 -16.56
N TYR A 319 -18.14 39.70 -17.52
CA TYR A 319 -18.62 40.94 -18.09
C TYR A 319 -18.74 40.78 -19.60
N GLY A 320 -19.76 41.38 -20.20
CA GLY A 320 -19.91 41.35 -21.66
C GLY A 320 -20.54 42.61 -22.21
N ALA A 321 -20.21 42.91 -23.46
CA ALA A 321 -20.66 44.08 -24.19
C ALA A 321 -21.03 43.72 -25.64
N ARG A 322 -22.18 44.22 -26.08
CA ARG A 322 -22.64 44.14 -27.47
C ARG A 322 -21.83 45.11 -28.33
N ILE A 323 -21.09 44.55 -29.29
CA ILE A 323 -20.23 45.33 -30.20
C ILE A 323 -21.01 45.79 -31.44
N ARG A 324 -21.91 44.93 -31.93
CA ARG A 324 -22.85 45.22 -33.03
C ARG A 324 -24.16 44.47 -32.81
N PRO A 325 -25.26 44.80 -33.51
CA PRO A 325 -26.49 44.04 -33.43
C PRO A 325 -26.23 42.54 -33.61
N GLY A 326 -26.73 41.73 -32.67
CA GLY A 326 -26.54 40.28 -32.70
C GLY A 326 -25.15 39.77 -32.30
N PHE A 327 -24.17 40.60 -31.95
CA PHE A 327 -22.84 40.13 -31.56
C PHE A 327 -22.34 40.75 -30.25
N LEU A 328 -21.99 39.90 -29.30
CA LEU A 328 -21.49 40.24 -27.98
C LEU A 328 -20.11 39.62 -27.76
N LEU A 329 -19.21 40.39 -27.14
CA LEU A 329 -17.92 39.92 -26.65
C LEU A 329 -17.85 40.14 -25.14
N GLY A 330 -17.12 39.27 -24.45
CA GLY A 330 -16.91 39.41 -23.02
C GLY A 330 -15.72 38.63 -22.50
N VAL A 331 -15.45 38.86 -21.22
CA VAL A 331 -14.39 38.19 -20.44
C VAL A 331 -14.97 37.66 -19.14
N ALA A 332 -14.40 36.59 -18.62
CA ALA A 332 -14.82 35.94 -17.39
C ALA A 332 -13.62 35.41 -16.62
N VAL A 333 -13.74 35.41 -15.29
CA VAL A 333 -12.77 34.78 -14.38
C VAL A 333 -13.52 33.71 -13.59
N ALA A 334 -12.91 32.55 -13.44
CA ALA A 334 -13.46 31.44 -12.67
C ALA A 334 -12.51 31.01 -11.57
N GLY A 335 -13.08 30.64 -10.41
CA GLY A 335 -12.41 29.94 -9.34
C GLY A 335 -13.17 28.67 -9.01
N THR A 336 -12.51 27.52 -9.15
CA THR A 336 -13.13 26.21 -8.90
C THR A 336 -12.25 25.36 -7.99
N ALA A 337 -12.89 24.42 -7.30
CA ALA A 337 -12.23 23.43 -6.48
C ALA A 337 -12.92 22.08 -6.64
N SER A 338 -12.15 21.02 -6.48
CA SER A 338 -12.66 19.66 -6.54
C SER A 338 -11.99 18.76 -5.53
N SER A 339 -12.66 17.68 -5.16
CA SER A 339 -12.05 16.57 -4.43
C SER A 339 -12.43 15.22 -5.02
N SER A 340 -11.47 14.30 -5.05
CA SER A 340 -11.65 12.88 -5.31
C SER A 340 -11.27 12.10 -4.07
N ASN A 341 -12.09 11.15 -3.65
CA ASN A 341 -11.80 10.30 -2.50
C ASN A 341 -11.99 8.83 -2.87
N THR A 342 -10.98 8.01 -2.61
CA THR A 342 -11.00 6.55 -2.68
C THR A 342 -10.72 5.94 -1.31
N ALA A 343 -10.65 4.61 -1.22
CA ALA A 343 -10.30 3.92 0.01
C ALA A 343 -8.89 4.25 0.54
N TYR A 344 -7.94 4.62 -0.34
CA TYR A 344 -6.53 4.79 0.01
C TYR A 344 -5.97 6.18 -0.30
N GLN A 345 -6.67 6.99 -1.09
CA GLN A 345 -6.17 8.28 -1.55
C GLN A 345 -7.27 9.33 -1.63
N GLN A 346 -6.91 10.54 -1.21
CA GLN A 346 -7.67 11.76 -1.38
C GLN A 346 -6.87 12.74 -2.23
N ILE A 347 -7.48 13.30 -3.25
CA ILE A 347 -6.91 14.37 -4.05
C ILE A 347 -7.83 15.57 -4.09
N SER A 348 -7.24 16.75 -3.92
CA SER A 348 -7.95 18.01 -4.01
C SER A 348 -7.30 18.90 -5.07
N ASN A 349 -8.12 19.51 -5.91
CA ASN A 349 -7.65 20.47 -6.91
C ASN A 349 -8.24 21.84 -6.64
N ARG A 350 -7.49 22.87 -6.98
CA ARG A 350 -7.94 24.27 -7.00
C ARG A 350 -7.50 24.90 -8.30
N GLN A 351 -8.42 25.58 -8.96
CA GLN A 351 -8.16 26.16 -10.27
C GLN A 351 -8.60 27.62 -10.29
N ILE A 352 -7.84 28.42 -11.03
CA ILE A 352 -8.22 29.77 -11.41
C ILE A 352 -8.03 29.93 -12.91
N SER A 353 -9.01 30.53 -13.59
CA SER A 353 -8.94 30.73 -15.03
C SER A 353 -9.49 32.07 -15.48
N LEU A 354 -9.00 32.48 -16.65
CA LEU A 354 -9.48 33.59 -17.42
C LEU A 354 -10.05 33.04 -18.73
N SER A 355 -11.19 33.57 -19.16
CA SER A 355 -11.82 33.16 -20.40
C SER A 355 -12.40 34.34 -21.16
N ASP A 356 -12.33 34.24 -22.47
CA ASP A 356 -12.88 35.17 -23.43
C ASP A 356 -14.06 34.47 -24.08
N TYR A 357 -15.15 35.20 -24.35
CA TYR A 357 -16.29 34.61 -25.03
C TYR A 357 -16.94 35.56 -26.03
N GLY A 358 -17.47 34.97 -27.09
CA GLY A 358 -18.22 35.65 -28.14
C GLY A 358 -19.57 34.97 -28.34
N ILE A 359 -20.65 35.76 -28.42
CA ILE A 359 -22.01 35.26 -28.65
C ILE A 359 -22.59 35.96 -29.87
N TYR A 360 -22.92 35.19 -30.90
CA TYR A 360 -23.67 35.61 -32.07
C TYR A 360 -25.12 35.15 -31.99
N ARG A 361 -26.06 36.05 -32.24
CA ARG A 361 -27.51 35.80 -32.29
C ARG A 361 -28.10 36.37 -33.56
N HIS A 362 -28.80 35.55 -34.32
CA HIS A 362 -29.51 35.95 -35.53
C HIS A 362 -30.83 35.19 -35.66
N GLY A 363 -31.95 35.88 -35.45
CA GLY A 363 -33.26 35.26 -35.38
C GLY A 363 -33.30 34.16 -34.29
N PRO A 364 -33.71 32.92 -34.62
CA PRO A 364 -33.78 31.81 -33.68
C PRO A 364 -32.42 31.19 -33.33
N TRP A 365 -31.36 31.53 -34.08
CA TRP A 365 -30.03 30.96 -33.90
C TRP A 365 -29.21 31.70 -32.85
N ARG A 366 -28.49 30.92 -32.04
CA ARG A 366 -27.48 31.37 -31.10
C ARG A 366 -26.23 30.51 -31.24
N ILE A 367 -25.11 31.16 -31.53
CA ILE A 367 -23.78 30.52 -31.58
C ILE A 367 -22.91 31.22 -30.55
N ALA A 368 -22.23 30.44 -29.72
CA ALA A 368 -21.39 30.93 -28.65
C ALA A 368 -20.03 30.23 -28.72
N LEU A 369 -18.95 31.00 -28.55
CA LEU A 369 -17.56 30.53 -28.53
C LEU A 369 -16.92 30.99 -27.23
N THR A 370 -16.18 30.10 -26.56
CA THR A 370 -15.30 30.39 -25.42
C THR A 370 -13.88 29.95 -25.75
N LEU A 371 -12.91 30.76 -25.35
CA LEU A 371 -11.51 30.38 -25.20
C LEU A 371 -11.10 30.65 -23.76
N GLY A 372 -10.44 29.72 -23.10
CA GLY A 372 -10.05 29.86 -21.71
C GLY A 372 -8.70 29.26 -21.41
N LEU A 373 -7.97 29.88 -20.49
CA LEU A 373 -6.74 29.34 -19.93
C LEU A 373 -6.75 29.47 -18.41
N GLY A 374 -6.08 28.56 -17.72
CA GLY A 374 -6.04 28.59 -16.27
C GLY A 374 -4.86 27.87 -15.68
N HIS A 375 -4.64 28.15 -14.40
CA HIS A 375 -3.69 27.46 -13.55
C HIS A 375 -4.44 26.51 -12.61
N LEU A 376 -3.85 25.34 -12.36
CA LEU A 376 -4.38 24.34 -11.43
C LEU A 376 -3.32 23.97 -10.41
N GLY A 377 -3.73 23.86 -9.14
CA GLY A 377 -2.95 23.26 -8.07
C GLY A 377 -3.61 21.95 -7.63
N VAL A 378 -2.78 20.94 -7.35
CA VAL A 378 -3.19 19.61 -6.93
C VAL A 378 -2.54 19.31 -5.59
N ASN A 379 -3.31 18.81 -4.63
CA ASN A 379 -2.78 18.24 -3.39
C ASN A 379 -3.26 16.80 -3.28
N SER A 380 -2.32 15.87 -3.08
CA SER A 380 -2.54 14.45 -2.86
C SER A 380 -2.28 14.10 -1.40
N ARG A 381 -3.11 13.22 -0.85
CA ARG A 381 -2.93 12.58 0.45
C ARG A 381 -3.24 11.09 0.31
N ARG A 382 -2.25 10.24 0.55
CA ARG A 382 -2.34 8.78 0.39
C ARG A 382 -2.06 8.09 1.73
N SER A 383 -2.92 7.16 2.10
CA SER A 383 -2.82 6.38 3.33
C SER A 383 -2.34 4.97 3.02
N LEU A 384 -1.22 4.57 3.61
CA LEU A 384 -0.64 3.24 3.50
C LEU A 384 -1.21 2.36 4.61
N VAL A 385 -2.12 1.46 4.26
CA VAL A 385 -2.71 0.49 5.20
C VAL A 385 -1.92 -0.82 5.11
N PRO A 386 -1.57 -1.49 6.23
CA PRO A 386 -1.87 -1.15 7.62
C PRO A 386 -0.77 -0.34 8.33
N SER A 387 0.28 0.11 7.65
CA SER A 387 1.40 0.82 8.30
C SER A 387 1.00 2.11 9.01
N GLY A 388 -0.16 2.68 8.65
CA GLY A 388 -0.68 3.92 9.23
C GLY A 388 0.05 5.17 8.74
N LEU A 389 1.02 5.00 7.84
CA LEU A 389 1.77 6.10 7.24
C LEU A 389 0.88 6.88 6.27
N VAL A 390 1.13 8.18 6.20
CA VAL A 390 0.42 9.10 5.31
C VAL A 390 1.46 9.83 4.47
N ALA A 391 1.37 9.65 3.15
CA ALA A 391 2.17 10.38 2.18
C ALA A 391 1.35 11.57 1.66
N THR A 392 1.97 12.73 1.51
CA THR A 392 1.33 13.94 0.98
C THR A 392 2.17 14.57 -0.11
N GLY A 393 1.55 15.06 -1.18
CA GLY A 393 2.28 15.69 -2.29
C GLY A 393 1.51 16.87 -2.87
N THR A 394 2.23 17.86 -3.38
CA THR A 394 1.64 19.05 -4.00
C THR A 394 2.20 19.23 -5.41
N GLY A 395 1.32 19.44 -6.38
CA GLY A 395 1.67 19.65 -7.78
C GLY A 395 0.97 20.87 -8.39
N HIS A 396 1.50 21.31 -9.51
CA HIS A 396 1.01 22.47 -10.25
C HIS A 396 0.85 22.16 -11.74
N GLY A 397 0.03 22.93 -12.42
CA GLY A 397 -0.20 22.76 -13.85
C GLY A 397 -1.00 23.90 -14.45
N TRP A 398 -1.29 23.74 -15.73
CA TRP A 398 -2.11 24.67 -16.48
C TRP A 398 -3.05 23.92 -17.41
N PHE A 399 -4.10 24.61 -17.83
CA PHE A 399 -5.00 24.11 -18.84
C PHE A 399 -5.34 25.19 -19.87
N LEU A 400 -5.67 24.74 -21.07
CA LEU A 400 -6.21 25.55 -22.16
C LEU A 400 -7.46 24.85 -22.66
N GLY A 401 -8.54 25.59 -22.84
CA GLY A 401 -9.78 25.04 -23.33
C GLY A 401 -10.46 25.94 -24.35
N SER A 402 -11.27 25.32 -25.20
CA SER A 402 -12.15 26.00 -26.14
C SER A 402 -13.49 25.29 -26.19
N GLY A 403 -14.55 26.06 -26.39
CA GLY A 403 -15.91 25.52 -26.48
C GLY A 403 -16.73 26.30 -27.49
N ILE A 404 -17.46 25.59 -28.35
CA ILE A 404 -18.45 26.17 -29.25
C ILE A 404 -19.81 25.53 -28.97
N ASN A 405 -20.85 26.34 -28.89
CA ASN A 405 -22.23 25.90 -28.69
C ASN A 405 -23.12 26.59 -29.72
N ALA A 406 -23.86 25.80 -30.49
CA ALA A 406 -24.89 26.27 -31.41
C ALA A 406 -26.25 25.76 -30.96
N SER A 407 -27.23 26.65 -30.89
CA SER A 407 -28.61 26.33 -30.53
C SER A 407 -29.59 27.09 -31.42
N TYR A 408 -30.73 26.46 -31.67
CA TYR A 408 -31.85 27.03 -32.43
C TYR A 408 -33.08 26.97 -31.55
N THR A 409 -33.74 28.09 -31.26
CA THR A 409 -34.95 28.09 -30.42
C THR A 409 -36.18 28.40 -31.25
N ASP A 410 -37.07 27.42 -31.37
CA ASP A 410 -38.39 27.59 -31.94
C ASP A 410 -39.44 27.81 -30.85
N HIS A 411 -40.37 28.73 -31.08
CA HIS A 411 -41.44 29.02 -30.15
C HIS A 411 -42.78 28.57 -30.75
N ILE A 412 -43.53 27.76 -30.00
CA ILE A 412 -44.83 27.21 -30.40
C ILE A 412 -45.84 27.63 -29.33
N ASP A 413 -46.62 28.68 -29.61
CA ASP A 413 -47.47 29.37 -28.63
C ASP A 413 -46.69 29.82 -27.38
N ARG A 414 -46.93 29.16 -26.25
CA ARG A 414 -46.23 29.36 -24.98
C ARG A 414 -45.13 28.31 -24.75
N GLY A 415 -45.07 27.27 -25.58
CA GLY A 415 -43.99 26.28 -25.56
C GLY A 415 -42.77 26.75 -26.35
N PHE A 416 -41.63 26.13 -26.07
CA PHE A 416 -40.44 26.25 -26.91
C PHE A 416 -39.69 24.93 -27.00
N ILE A 417 -38.96 24.76 -28.10
CA ILE A 417 -37.97 23.70 -28.26
C ILE A 417 -36.65 24.31 -28.72
N THR A 418 -35.56 23.88 -28.10
CA THR A 418 -34.20 24.31 -28.38
C THR A 418 -33.30 23.11 -28.62
N PRO A 419 -33.22 22.58 -29.85
CA PRO A 419 -32.11 21.72 -30.23
C PRO A 419 -30.78 22.46 -30.09
N PHE A 420 -29.75 21.75 -29.65
CA PHE A 420 -28.40 22.26 -29.53
C PHE A 420 -27.34 21.22 -29.90
N VAL A 421 -26.19 21.72 -30.30
CA VAL A 421 -24.95 20.97 -30.47
C VAL A 421 -23.82 21.78 -29.86
N ALA A 422 -22.89 21.11 -29.18
CA ALA A 422 -21.70 21.72 -28.64
C ALA A 422 -20.47 20.86 -28.92
N ALA A 423 -19.33 21.51 -29.14
CA ALA A 423 -18.05 20.87 -29.23
C ALA A 423 -17.07 21.58 -28.29
N ARG A 424 -16.30 20.81 -27.52
CA ARG A 424 -15.36 21.32 -26.52
C ARG A 424 -14.03 20.59 -26.63
N TYR A 425 -12.95 21.30 -26.39
CA TYR A 425 -11.60 20.77 -26.33
C TYR A 425 -10.90 21.31 -25.09
N LEU A 426 -10.16 20.44 -24.41
CA LEU A 426 -9.34 20.78 -23.27
C LEU A 426 -7.98 20.09 -23.37
N HIS A 427 -6.93 20.89 -23.20
CA HIS A 427 -5.59 20.44 -22.90
C HIS A 427 -5.27 20.72 -21.43
N VAL A 428 -4.73 19.75 -20.73
CA VAL A 428 -4.22 19.89 -19.35
C VAL A 428 -2.78 19.41 -19.31
N SER A 429 -1.88 20.20 -18.72
CA SER A 429 -0.50 19.82 -18.44
C SER A 429 -0.23 20.01 -16.96
N GLN A 430 0.21 18.96 -16.29
CA GLN A 430 0.59 18.95 -14.88
C GLN A 430 2.05 18.55 -14.74
N GLU A 431 2.79 19.29 -13.93
CA GLU A 431 4.18 18.97 -13.60
C GLU A 431 4.27 17.71 -12.73
N GLY A 432 5.40 17.00 -12.81
CA GLY A 432 5.68 15.92 -11.89
C GLY A 432 5.89 16.46 -10.48
N PHE A 433 5.51 15.68 -9.47
CA PHE A 433 5.69 16.04 -8.07
C PHE A 433 6.01 14.80 -7.24
N ALA A 434 6.61 14.99 -6.07
CA ALA A 434 6.92 13.91 -5.15
C ALA A 434 6.07 14.02 -3.87
N GLU A 435 5.81 12.88 -3.25
CA GLU A 435 5.23 12.81 -1.92
C GLU A 435 6.30 13.00 -0.85
N HIS A 436 5.83 13.37 0.34
CA HIS A 436 6.59 13.46 1.57
C HIS A 436 5.71 12.94 2.72
N GLY A 437 6.35 12.32 3.71
CA GLY A 437 5.72 11.92 4.99
C GLY A 437 5.66 10.41 5.22
N ALA A 438 5.81 9.60 4.17
CA ALA A 438 5.93 8.14 4.27
C ALA A 438 7.38 7.63 4.10
N GLY A 439 8.34 8.53 3.94
CA GLY A 439 9.78 8.23 3.94
C GLY A 439 10.18 7.43 2.71
N LEU A 440 10.64 6.20 2.90
CA LEU A 440 11.05 5.32 1.79
C LEU A 440 9.87 4.90 0.89
N LEU A 441 8.64 5.15 1.33
CA LEU A 441 7.41 4.85 0.60
C LEU A 441 6.78 6.08 -0.06
N ASP A 442 7.48 7.22 -0.04
CA ASP A 442 7.08 8.42 -0.77
C ASP A 442 7.19 8.16 -2.29
N LEU A 443 6.08 8.36 -3.01
CA LEU A 443 6.06 8.20 -4.47
C LEU A 443 6.50 9.48 -5.18
N ALA A 444 7.18 9.32 -6.31
CA ALA A 444 7.34 10.38 -7.30
C ALA A 444 6.38 10.14 -8.47
N TYR A 445 5.61 11.16 -8.82
CA TYR A 445 4.71 11.17 -9.97
C TYR A 445 5.38 11.87 -11.14
N GLY A 446 5.40 11.21 -12.30
CA GLY A 446 5.86 11.80 -13.55
C GLY A 446 4.99 12.97 -14.01
N ARG A 447 5.53 13.79 -14.92
CA ARG A 447 4.76 14.82 -15.62
C ARG A 447 3.58 14.19 -16.38
N GLN A 448 2.42 14.84 -16.34
CA GLN A 448 1.22 14.38 -17.03
C GLN A 448 0.72 15.42 -18.04
N GLY A 449 0.18 14.93 -19.15
CA GLY A 449 -0.46 15.73 -20.18
C GLY A 449 -1.68 15.00 -20.71
N ASN A 450 -2.78 15.72 -20.92
CA ASN A 450 -4.00 15.12 -21.44
C ASN A 450 -4.75 16.04 -22.40
N ASP A 451 -5.21 15.46 -23.51
CA ASP A 451 -5.97 16.11 -24.56
C ASP A 451 -7.31 15.40 -24.73
N LEU A 452 -8.39 16.13 -24.51
CA LEU A 452 -9.73 15.58 -24.54
C LEU A 452 -10.69 16.49 -25.29
N GLY A 453 -11.44 15.88 -26.20
CA GLY A 453 -12.55 16.49 -26.92
C GLY A 453 -13.89 15.96 -26.43
N ALA A 454 -14.94 16.77 -26.49
CA ALA A 454 -16.31 16.34 -26.26
C ALA A 454 -17.24 16.95 -27.28
N ILE A 455 -18.17 16.14 -27.78
CA ILE A 455 -19.25 16.56 -28.67
C ILE A 455 -20.57 16.22 -27.99
N SER A 456 -21.36 17.24 -27.70
CA SER A 456 -22.69 17.11 -27.10
C SER A 456 -23.76 17.44 -28.13
N ALA A 457 -24.87 16.72 -28.12
CA ALA A 457 -26.06 17.07 -28.86
C ALA A 457 -27.32 16.73 -28.06
N GLY A 458 -28.35 17.54 -28.19
CA GLY A 458 -29.59 17.32 -27.44
C GLY A 458 -30.68 18.32 -27.81
N ALA A 459 -31.77 18.25 -27.06
CA ALA A 459 -32.87 19.18 -27.17
C ALA A 459 -33.39 19.55 -25.78
N ARG A 460 -33.70 20.83 -25.62
CA ARG A 460 -34.41 21.37 -24.47
C ARG A 460 -35.83 21.71 -24.87
N ALA A 461 -36.81 21.35 -24.06
CA ALA A 461 -38.20 21.72 -24.27
C ALA A 461 -38.76 22.34 -23.00
N GLY A 462 -39.55 23.40 -23.14
CA GLY A 462 -40.08 24.12 -21.99
C GLY A 462 -41.33 24.91 -22.31
N TYR A 463 -41.81 25.63 -21.31
CA TYR A 463 -43.05 26.39 -21.38
C TYR A 463 -42.91 27.73 -20.67
N GLN A 464 -43.40 28.80 -21.29
CA GLN A 464 -43.37 30.14 -20.74
C GLN A 464 -44.67 30.41 -19.96
N ILE A 465 -44.51 30.66 -18.66
CA ILE A 465 -45.57 31.03 -17.73
C ILE A 465 -45.39 32.53 -17.42
N ARG A 466 -46.34 33.34 -17.89
CA ARG A 466 -46.36 34.78 -17.61
C ARG A 466 -47.24 35.03 -16.38
N THR A 467 -46.65 35.66 -15.36
CA THR A 467 -47.36 36.11 -14.15
C THR A 467 -47.20 37.63 -14.01
N PHE A 468 -47.98 38.29 -13.13
CA PHE A 468 -47.90 39.74 -12.95
C PHE A 468 -46.49 40.17 -12.50
N GLY A 469 -45.67 40.64 -13.45
CA GLY A 469 -44.32 41.15 -13.20
C GLY A 469 -43.16 40.15 -13.33
N LEU A 470 -43.44 38.87 -13.59
CA LEU A 470 -42.44 37.80 -13.63
C LEU A 470 -42.74 36.79 -14.76
N ASP A 471 -41.73 36.53 -15.60
CA ASP A 471 -41.76 35.45 -16.58
C ASP A 471 -40.98 34.24 -16.05
N LEU A 472 -41.66 33.11 -15.97
CA LEU A 472 -41.15 31.81 -15.54
C LEU A 472 -41.05 30.87 -16.75
N GLU A 473 -39.91 30.20 -16.90
CA GLU A 473 -39.63 29.27 -18.00
C GLU A 473 -39.08 27.96 -17.42
N PRO A 474 -39.94 27.04 -16.93
CA PRO A 474 -39.54 25.67 -16.66
C PRO A 474 -39.21 24.92 -17.96
N TRP A 475 -38.20 24.06 -17.91
CA TRP A 475 -37.80 23.24 -19.05
C TRP A 475 -37.13 21.94 -18.61
N ILE A 476 -37.16 20.97 -19.52
CA ILE A 476 -36.44 19.71 -19.45
C ILE A 476 -35.45 19.63 -20.62
N GLU A 477 -34.42 18.82 -20.45
CA GLU A 477 -33.39 18.60 -21.45
C GLU A 477 -33.03 17.12 -21.52
N VAL A 478 -32.82 16.64 -22.75
CA VAL A 478 -32.28 15.31 -23.02
C VAL A 478 -31.26 15.42 -24.15
N GLY A 479 -30.14 14.72 -23.98
CA GLY A 479 -29.08 14.68 -24.96
C GLY A 479 -28.04 13.62 -24.61
N GLY A 480 -26.91 13.72 -25.27
CA GLY A 480 -25.74 12.91 -24.92
C GLY A 480 -24.46 13.60 -25.32
N THR A 481 -23.38 13.20 -24.66
CA THR A 481 -22.03 13.70 -24.91
C THR A 481 -21.11 12.54 -25.24
N SER A 482 -20.43 12.60 -26.39
CA SER A 482 -19.37 11.66 -26.76
C SER A 482 -18.01 12.29 -26.50
N TYR A 483 -17.08 11.50 -25.94
CA TYR A 483 -15.74 11.97 -25.60
C TYR A 483 -14.71 11.37 -26.57
N LEU A 484 -13.75 12.19 -26.95
CA LEU A 484 -12.71 11.93 -27.96
C LEU A 484 -11.33 12.24 -27.39
N GLY A 485 -10.27 11.71 -28.00
CA GLY A 485 -8.90 11.91 -27.54
C GLY A 485 -8.48 10.91 -26.47
N ASN A 486 -7.60 11.31 -25.56
CA ASN A 486 -7.01 10.40 -24.58
C ASN A 486 -7.89 10.25 -23.33
N ARG A 487 -8.81 9.27 -23.37
CA ARG A 487 -9.76 8.99 -22.28
C ARG A 487 -9.17 8.17 -21.13
N LEU A 488 -7.95 7.66 -21.30
CA LEU A 488 -7.19 6.92 -20.29
C LEU A 488 -5.92 7.69 -20.00
N LEU A 489 -5.89 8.40 -18.88
CA LEU A 489 -4.72 9.17 -18.49
C LEU A 489 -3.75 8.25 -17.75
N ALA A 490 -2.59 8.05 -18.36
CA ALA A 490 -1.50 7.27 -17.79
C ALA A 490 -0.54 8.17 -17.01
N SER A 491 -0.09 7.67 -15.86
CA SER A 491 0.95 8.25 -15.01
C SER A 491 2.02 7.20 -14.79
N THR A 492 3.27 7.62 -14.71
CA THR A 492 4.33 6.76 -14.16
C THR A 492 4.53 7.16 -12.71
N GLU A 493 4.44 6.18 -11.83
CA GLU A 493 4.74 6.32 -10.41
C GLU A 493 6.06 5.63 -10.11
N THR A 494 6.92 6.31 -9.36
CA THR A 494 8.24 5.80 -9.01
C THR A 494 8.36 5.68 -7.50
N LEU A 495 8.79 4.51 -7.04
CA LEU A 495 9.11 4.21 -5.65
C LEU A 495 10.58 3.78 -5.57
N GLY A 496 11.46 4.69 -5.15
CA GLY A 496 12.90 4.44 -5.22
C GLY A 496 13.36 4.21 -6.66
N THR A 497 13.84 3.00 -6.98
CA THR A 497 14.25 2.59 -8.33
C THR A 497 13.15 1.89 -9.11
N GLU A 498 12.04 1.57 -8.48
CA GLU A 498 10.94 0.80 -9.06
C GLU A 498 9.94 1.76 -9.71
N THR A 499 9.45 1.41 -10.89
CA THR A 499 8.49 2.22 -11.64
C THR A 499 7.28 1.41 -12.01
N MET A 500 6.09 1.99 -11.82
CA MET A 500 4.82 1.37 -12.17
C MET A 500 4.03 2.32 -13.07
N PRO A 501 3.67 1.91 -14.30
CA PRO A 501 2.69 2.64 -15.09
C PRO A 501 1.30 2.38 -14.51
N VAL A 502 0.57 3.46 -14.26
CA VAL A 502 -0.77 3.41 -13.71
C VAL A 502 -1.69 4.25 -14.58
N SER A 503 -2.93 3.80 -14.81
CA SER A 503 -3.88 4.49 -15.68
C SER A 503 -5.23 4.69 -15.00
N ALA A 504 -5.82 5.87 -15.20
CA ALA A 504 -7.14 6.24 -14.73
C ALA A 504 -8.07 6.60 -15.90
N GLN A 505 -9.38 6.36 -15.74
CA GLN A 505 -10.36 6.90 -16.68
C GLN A 505 -10.48 8.42 -16.48
N ALA A 506 -10.12 9.20 -17.50
CA ALA A 506 -10.22 10.66 -17.49
C ALA A 506 -11.59 11.16 -18.00
N ALA A 507 -12.26 10.36 -18.83
CA ALA A 507 -13.62 10.60 -19.29
C ALA A 507 -14.31 9.30 -19.72
N PRO A 508 -15.65 9.20 -19.56
CA PRO A 508 -16.42 8.10 -20.13
C PRO A 508 -16.39 8.14 -21.66
N SER A 509 -16.74 7.04 -22.31
CA SER A 509 -16.80 6.95 -23.76
C SER A 509 -17.90 7.84 -24.35
N ALA A 510 -19.09 7.76 -23.77
CA ALA A 510 -20.23 8.62 -23.99
C ALA A 510 -21.11 8.68 -22.73
N THR A 511 -21.90 9.74 -22.59
CA THR A 511 -22.89 9.90 -21.53
C THR A 511 -24.28 10.15 -22.08
N LEU A 512 -25.29 9.63 -21.36
CA LEU A 512 -26.65 10.14 -21.43
C LEU A 512 -26.76 11.36 -20.52
N ASP A 513 -27.21 12.48 -21.08
CA ASP A 513 -27.37 13.74 -20.38
C ASP A 513 -28.85 14.04 -20.23
N THR A 514 -29.30 14.22 -18.99
CA THR A 514 -30.69 14.57 -18.67
C THR A 514 -30.70 15.76 -17.75
N GLY A 515 -31.60 16.71 -17.98
CA GLY A 515 -31.62 17.95 -17.22
C GLY A 515 -33.01 18.50 -17.01
N LEU A 516 -33.12 19.32 -15.98
CA LEU A 516 -34.28 20.13 -15.69
C LEU A 516 -33.81 21.51 -15.23
N GLY A 517 -34.58 22.53 -15.55
CA GLY A 517 -34.24 23.86 -15.11
C GLY A 517 -35.41 24.81 -15.09
N LEU A 518 -35.17 25.93 -14.44
CA LEU A 518 -36.11 27.03 -14.30
C LEU A 518 -35.38 28.32 -14.64
N THR A 519 -35.92 29.07 -15.59
CA THR A 519 -35.46 30.43 -15.90
C THR A 519 -36.49 31.44 -15.43
N LEU A 520 -36.00 32.49 -14.78
CA LEU A 520 -36.75 33.59 -14.21
C LEU A 520 -36.33 34.88 -14.91
N ARG A 521 -37.27 35.70 -15.36
CA ARG A 521 -36.99 37.03 -15.91
C ARG A 521 -37.89 38.07 -15.24
N THR A 522 -37.28 39.16 -14.78
CA THR A 522 -38.01 40.28 -14.18
C THR A 522 -38.09 41.46 -15.15
N GLN A 523 -39.05 42.36 -14.91
CA GLN A 523 -39.22 43.58 -15.71
C GLN A 523 -38.03 44.55 -15.63
N HIS A 524 -37.16 44.42 -14.61
CA HIS A 524 -36.01 45.29 -14.35
C HIS A 524 -34.68 44.72 -14.87
N GLY A 525 -34.72 43.83 -15.87
CA GLY A 525 -33.51 43.34 -16.55
C GLY A 525 -32.73 42.24 -15.82
N TRP A 526 -33.22 41.76 -14.67
CA TRP A 526 -32.65 40.61 -13.99
C TRP A 526 -33.13 39.31 -14.64
N LYS A 527 -32.19 38.41 -14.89
CA LYS A 527 -32.48 37.04 -15.30
C LYS A 527 -31.75 36.07 -14.38
N GLY A 528 -32.51 35.15 -13.79
CA GLY A 528 -32.01 34.05 -12.98
C GLY A 528 -32.24 32.73 -13.70
N ARG A 529 -31.33 31.77 -13.54
CA ARG A 529 -31.50 30.41 -14.06
C ARG A 529 -30.98 29.42 -13.03
N LEU A 530 -31.79 28.43 -12.70
CA LEU A 530 -31.42 27.29 -11.88
C LEU A 530 -31.50 26.03 -12.75
N VAL A 531 -30.47 25.19 -12.68
CA VAL A 531 -30.33 24.01 -13.53
C VAL A 531 -29.85 22.83 -12.70
N TYR A 532 -30.44 21.67 -12.94
CA TYR A 532 -29.92 20.38 -12.54
C TYR A 532 -29.66 19.53 -13.78
N ILE A 533 -28.46 18.95 -13.89
CA ILE A 533 -28.08 18.02 -14.97
C ILE A 533 -27.50 16.75 -14.36
N SER A 534 -27.96 15.60 -14.82
CA SER A 534 -27.37 14.29 -14.55
C SER A 534 -26.73 13.75 -15.83
N ARG A 535 -25.46 13.36 -15.74
CA ARG A 535 -24.71 12.70 -16.81
C ARG A 535 -24.30 11.31 -16.34
N ARG A 536 -24.59 10.27 -17.14
CA ARG A 536 -24.26 8.88 -16.81
C ARG A 536 -23.66 8.16 -18.01
N GLY A 537 -22.54 7.49 -17.83
CA GLY A 537 -21.84 6.76 -18.88
C GLY A 537 -20.67 5.96 -18.33
N ASP A 538 -20.42 4.76 -18.88
CA ASP A 538 -19.44 3.79 -18.36
C ASP A 538 -19.60 3.59 -16.84
N ASN A 539 -18.50 3.64 -16.07
CA ASN A 539 -18.48 3.63 -14.60
C ASN A 539 -18.45 5.05 -14.01
N THR A 540 -18.98 6.04 -14.73
CA THR A 540 -19.04 7.45 -14.31
C THR A 540 -20.48 7.92 -14.15
N SER A 541 -20.76 8.56 -13.02
CA SER A 541 -22.02 9.27 -12.80
C SER A 541 -21.74 10.65 -12.21
N LEU A 542 -22.39 11.68 -12.73
CA LEU A 542 -22.24 13.05 -12.25
C LEU A 542 -23.60 13.74 -12.18
N ASN A 543 -23.82 14.50 -11.11
CA ASN A 543 -24.98 15.32 -10.91
C ASN A 543 -24.51 16.73 -10.60
N ALA A 544 -24.97 17.71 -11.38
CA ALA A 544 -24.55 19.11 -11.27
C ALA A 544 -25.75 20.01 -10.99
N PHE A 545 -25.54 20.99 -10.11
CA PHE A 545 -26.45 22.09 -9.80
C PHE A 545 -25.78 23.40 -10.17
N ASN A 546 -26.41 24.12 -11.10
CA ASN A 546 -25.88 25.37 -11.63
C ASN A 546 -26.88 26.50 -11.41
N PHE A 547 -26.35 27.65 -10.99
CA PHE A 547 -27.13 28.87 -10.84
C PHE A 547 -26.49 29.99 -11.65
N THR A 548 -27.27 30.68 -12.47
CA THR A 548 -26.82 31.87 -13.21
C THR A 548 -27.68 33.07 -12.86
N ALA A 549 -27.04 34.19 -12.56
CA ALA A 549 -27.70 35.48 -12.43
C ALA A 549 -27.05 36.48 -13.39
N THR A 550 -27.87 37.23 -14.12
CA THR A 550 -27.39 38.32 -14.99
C THR A 550 -28.07 39.62 -14.61
N CYS A 551 -27.28 40.69 -14.48
CA CYS A 551 -27.75 42.05 -14.33
C CYS A 551 -27.39 42.84 -15.59
N ASN A 552 -28.41 43.41 -16.24
CA ASN A 552 -28.32 44.04 -17.55
C ASN A 552 -28.65 45.53 -17.43
N TRP A 553 -27.89 46.41 -18.09
CA TRP A 553 -28.25 47.82 -18.30
C TRP A 553 -27.87 48.35 -19.69
#